data_AF-A0A2G1X2U7-F1
#
_entry.id   AF-A0A2G1X2U7-F1
#
_cell.length_a   1.000
_cell.length_b   1.000
_cell.length_c   1.000
_cell.angle_alpha   90.00
_cell.angle_beta   90.00
_cell.angle_gamma   90.00
#
_symmetry.space_group_name_H-M   'P 1'
#
loop_
_entity.id
_entity.type
_entity.pdbx_description
1 polymer ?
#
loop_
_entity_poly.entity_id
_entity_poly.type
_entity_poly.pdbx_seq_one_letter_code
_entity_poly.pdbx_strand_id
1 'polypeptide(L)'
;LEDGEYVAVTDENGDRTLVPVDEYFPAPEERTHATGETLEYDGQTVTVDDVTTGGAVLVWETTETETVEVAQHSTVTLGDTDYVAHFPDASTLRMSSDIEAYEAQVTEIERFNQYSSGLSRVLVLSVLSSIMLAGMAFIPSRY
;
A
#
# COMPACT_ATOMS: atom_id res chain seq x y z
N LEU A 1 -0.39 -35.82 52.05
CA LEU A 1 0.10 -35.27 50.78
C LEU A 1 0.32 -36.48 49.92
N GLU A 2 -0.52 -36.66 48.90
CA GLU A 2 -0.39 -37.78 47.97
C GLU A 2 0.95 -37.63 47.23
N ASP A 3 1.68 -38.72 47.04
CA ASP A 3 2.96 -38.78 46.30
C ASP A 3 2.71 -38.49 44.80
N GLY A 4 2.44 -37.22 44.49
CA GLY A 4 2.21 -36.71 43.13
C GLY A 4 3.28 -35.71 42.71
N GLU A 5 3.50 -35.58 41.41
CA GLU A 5 4.40 -34.58 40.82
C GLU A 5 3.61 -33.28 40.58
N TYR A 6 4.17 -32.13 41.00
CA TYR A 6 3.49 -30.84 40.97
C TYR A 6 4.38 -29.76 40.34
N VAL A 7 3.76 -28.86 39.57
CA VAL A 7 4.39 -27.66 39.01
C VAL A 7 4.07 -26.47 39.89
N ALA A 8 5.10 -25.71 40.30
CA ALA A 8 4.92 -24.46 41.03
C ALA A 8 4.70 -23.31 40.04
N VAL A 9 3.46 -22.85 39.93
CA VAL A 9 3.07 -21.70 39.10
C VAL A 9 3.08 -20.46 39.99
N THR A 10 3.75 -19.40 39.52
CA THR A 10 3.75 -18.08 40.19
C THR A 10 2.84 -17.15 39.40
N ASP A 11 1.84 -16.56 40.05
CA ASP A 11 0.95 -15.60 39.41
C ASP A 11 1.59 -14.21 39.23
N GLU A 12 0.88 -13.29 38.57
CA GLU A 12 1.35 -11.91 38.36
C GLU A 12 1.52 -11.11 39.67
N ASN A 13 0.95 -11.58 40.79
CA ASN A 13 1.05 -10.97 42.11
C ASN A 13 2.20 -11.56 42.97
N GLY A 14 2.86 -12.62 42.49
CA GLY A 14 3.96 -13.31 43.16
C GLY A 14 3.53 -14.48 44.06
N ASP A 15 2.25 -14.85 44.08
CA ASP A 15 1.75 -15.98 44.85
C ASP A 15 2.05 -17.30 44.14
N ARG A 16 2.56 -18.28 44.90
CA ARG A 16 2.93 -19.61 44.39
C ARG A 16 1.83 -20.63 44.65
N THR A 17 1.27 -21.19 43.58
CA THR A 17 0.30 -22.28 43.62
C THR A 17 0.90 -23.56 43.06
N LEU A 18 0.63 -24.69 43.71
CA LEU A 18 1.02 -26.01 43.22
C LEU A 18 -0.11 -26.57 42.35
N VAL A 19 0.19 -26.81 41.08
CA VAL A 19 -0.73 -27.39 40.10
C VAL A 19 -0.26 -28.82 39.81
N PRO A 20 -1.14 -29.84 39.83
CA PRO A 20 -0.80 -31.20 39.42
C PRO A 20 -0.19 -31.22 38.02
N VAL A 21 0.84 -32.04 37.81
CA VAL A 21 1.55 -32.08 36.52
C VAL A 21 0.62 -32.39 35.34
N ASP A 22 -0.37 -33.27 35.51
CA ASP A 22 -1.34 -33.65 34.47
C ASP A 22 -2.26 -32.50 34.05
N GLU A 23 -2.49 -31.52 34.93
CA GLU A 23 -3.30 -30.34 34.62
C GLU A 23 -2.48 -29.28 33.87
N TYR A 24 -1.18 -29.21 34.16
CA TYR A 24 -0.26 -28.27 33.50
C TYR A 24 0.28 -28.79 32.16
N PHE A 25 0.54 -30.11 32.08
CA PHE A 25 0.98 -30.81 30.88
C PHE A 25 -0.09 -31.85 30.50
N PRO A 26 -1.10 -31.47 29.69
CA PRO A 26 -2.05 -32.46 29.19
C PRO A 26 -1.31 -33.58 28.46
N ALA A 27 -1.83 -34.80 28.56
CA ALA A 27 -1.24 -35.96 27.89
C ALA A 27 -1.03 -35.64 26.39
N PRO A 28 0.15 -35.95 25.83
CA PRO A 28 0.44 -35.66 24.44
C PRO A 28 -0.56 -36.39 23.55
N GLU A 29 -1.24 -35.62 22.68
CA GLU A 29 -2.14 -36.18 21.69
C GLU A 29 -1.33 -36.58 20.46
N GLU A 30 -1.29 -37.88 20.18
CA GLU A 30 -0.71 -38.38 18.94
C GLU A 30 -1.72 -38.23 17.80
N ARG A 31 -1.42 -37.37 16.83
CA ARG A 31 -2.20 -37.23 15.61
C ARG A 31 -1.44 -37.78 14.42
N THR A 32 -2.08 -38.68 13.69
CA THR A 32 -1.54 -39.24 12.46
C THR A 32 -1.99 -38.37 11.30
N HIS A 33 -1.04 -37.73 10.63
CA HIS A 33 -1.31 -36.94 9.43
C HIS A 33 -0.81 -37.65 8.18
N ALA A 34 -1.63 -37.66 7.15
CA ALA A 34 -1.25 -38.19 5.84
C ALA A 34 -0.83 -37.07 4.88
N THR A 35 0.05 -37.38 3.94
CA THR A 35 0.30 -36.52 2.78
C THR A 35 -1.02 -36.22 2.05
N GLY A 36 -1.26 -34.94 1.76
CA GLY A 36 -2.50 -34.44 1.17
C GLY A 36 -3.58 -34.04 2.17
N GLU A 37 -3.33 -34.19 3.47
CA GLU A 37 -4.24 -33.72 4.52
C GLU A 37 -4.10 -32.20 4.72
N THR A 38 -5.24 -31.52 4.91
CA THR A 38 -5.30 -30.11 5.26
C THR A 38 -5.41 -29.93 6.76
N LEU A 39 -4.61 -29.02 7.30
CA LEU A 39 -4.57 -28.67 8.71
C LEU A 39 -4.59 -27.15 8.90
N GLU A 40 -5.10 -26.72 10.05
CA GLU A 40 -5.10 -25.31 10.44
C GLU A 40 -3.80 -25.01 11.18
N TYR A 41 -3.01 -24.09 10.65
CA TYR A 41 -1.78 -23.61 11.27
C TYR A 41 -1.77 -22.08 11.26
N ASP A 42 -1.63 -21.47 12.44
CA ASP A 42 -1.62 -20.01 12.62
C ASP A 42 -2.84 -19.27 12.02
N GLY A 43 -4.01 -19.93 11.99
CA GLY A 43 -5.24 -19.39 11.38
C GLY A 43 -5.26 -19.44 9.85
N GLN A 44 -4.34 -20.18 9.23
CA GLN A 44 -4.30 -20.45 7.80
C GLN A 44 -4.49 -21.95 7.55
N THR A 45 -5.29 -22.28 6.53
CA THR A 45 -5.40 -23.65 6.04
C THR A 45 -4.15 -23.99 5.24
N VAL A 46 -3.38 -24.95 5.72
CA VAL A 46 -2.15 -25.45 5.09
C VAL A 46 -2.30 -26.93 4.72
N THR A 47 -1.63 -27.36 3.65
CA THR A 47 -1.68 -28.75 3.18
C THR A 47 -0.36 -29.44 3.45
N VAL A 48 -0.41 -30.69 3.94
CA VAL A 48 0.77 -31.53 4.11
C VAL A 48 1.25 -32.04 2.75
N ASP A 49 2.38 -31.55 2.27
CA ASP A 49 2.97 -31.92 0.98
C ASP A 49 3.82 -33.21 1.09
N ASP A 50 4.61 -33.34 2.16
CA ASP A 50 5.44 -34.53 2.39
C ASP A 50 5.64 -34.79 3.89
N VAL A 51 5.73 -36.06 4.28
CA VAL A 51 6.00 -36.46 5.67
C VAL A 51 7.27 -37.29 5.71
N THR A 52 8.33 -36.71 6.27
CA THR A 52 9.64 -37.34 6.43
C THR A 52 9.87 -37.79 7.88
N THR A 53 10.90 -38.60 8.11
CA THR A 53 11.29 -39.04 9.46
C THR A 53 11.74 -37.88 10.37
N GLY A 54 12.06 -36.72 9.80
CA GLY A 54 12.46 -35.51 10.53
C GLY A 54 11.37 -34.46 10.71
N GLY A 55 10.19 -34.64 10.08
CA GLY A 55 9.10 -33.67 10.12
C GLY A 55 8.25 -33.66 8.85
N ALA A 56 7.19 -32.84 8.86
CA ALA A 56 6.27 -32.66 7.74
C ALA A 56 6.52 -31.33 7.01
N VAL A 57 6.44 -31.36 5.68
CA VAL A 57 6.48 -30.19 4.80
C VAL A 57 5.05 -29.71 4.59
N LEU A 58 4.81 -28.42 4.85
CA LEU A 58 3.51 -27.78 4.73
C LEU A 58 3.56 -26.74 3.60
N VAL A 59 2.53 -26.72 2.75
CA VAL A 59 2.40 -25.79 1.63
C VAL A 59 1.04 -25.10 1.71
N TRP A 60 1.04 -23.78 1.51
CA TRP A 60 -0.17 -22.96 1.45
C TRP A 60 0.02 -21.77 0.50
N GLU A 61 -1.06 -21.38 -0.15
CA GLU A 61 -1.12 -20.15 -0.94
C GLU A 61 -1.69 -19.04 -0.06
N THR A 62 -1.01 -17.89 -0.01
CA THR A 62 -1.52 -16.71 0.68
C THR A 62 -1.47 -15.50 -0.24
N THR A 63 -2.40 -14.57 -0.06
CA THR A 63 -2.38 -13.29 -0.77
C THR A 63 -1.68 -12.27 0.12
N GLU A 64 -0.46 -11.90 -0.25
CA GLU A 64 0.26 -10.82 0.41
C GLU A 64 -0.19 -9.48 -0.18
N THR A 65 -0.51 -8.52 0.70
CA THR A 65 -0.81 -7.15 0.26
C THR A 65 0.48 -6.36 0.20
N GLU A 66 1.02 -6.23 -1.00
CA GLU A 66 2.17 -5.36 -1.28
C GLU A 66 1.71 -3.91 -1.37
N THR A 67 2.32 -3.02 -0.58
CA THR A 67 2.07 -1.59 -0.66
C THR A 67 3.13 -0.95 -1.54
N VAL A 68 2.72 -0.41 -2.68
CA VAL A 68 3.61 0.34 -3.57
C VAL A 68 3.22 1.81 -3.54
N GLU A 69 4.19 2.67 -3.25
CA GLU A 69 3.99 4.12 -3.32
C GLU A 69 3.98 4.55 -4.79
N VAL A 70 2.90 5.23 -5.18
CA VAL A 70 2.67 5.65 -6.57
C VAL A 70 2.63 7.17 -6.64
N ALA A 71 3.42 7.75 -7.55
CA ALA A 71 3.46 9.19 -7.80
C ALA A 71 2.79 9.53 -9.14
N GLN A 72 2.40 10.80 -9.30
CA GLN A 72 1.88 11.30 -10.58
C GLN A 72 2.91 11.06 -11.68
N HIS A 73 2.50 10.36 -12.75
CA HIS A 73 3.34 9.97 -13.89
C HIS A 73 4.47 8.98 -13.56
N SER A 74 4.44 8.30 -12.41
CA SER A 74 5.41 7.23 -12.14
C SER A 74 5.06 5.96 -12.89
N THR A 75 6.07 5.27 -13.40
CA THR A 75 5.95 3.88 -13.85
C THR A 75 5.98 2.97 -12.64
N VAL A 76 5.01 2.06 -12.55
CA VAL A 76 4.87 1.06 -11.51
C VAL A 76 4.82 -0.31 -12.16
N THR A 77 5.71 -1.21 -11.76
CA THR A 77 5.75 -2.59 -12.25
C THR A 77 4.89 -3.47 -11.34
N LEU A 78 3.81 -4.04 -11.88
CA LEU A 78 2.96 -5.01 -11.18
C LEU A 78 3.11 -6.37 -11.88
N GLY A 79 3.74 -7.33 -11.22
CA GLY A 79 4.12 -8.60 -11.82
C GLY A 79 5.11 -8.39 -12.97
N ASP A 80 4.77 -8.83 -14.18
CA ASP A 80 5.60 -8.69 -15.39
C ASP A 80 5.22 -7.48 -16.28
N THR A 81 4.30 -6.62 -15.83
CA THR A 81 3.78 -5.51 -16.65
C THR A 81 4.04 -4.15 -16.00
N ASP A 82 4.59 -3.23 -16.80
CA ASP A 82 4.79 -1.84 -16.44
C ASP A 82 3.52 -1.01 -16.72
N TYR A 83 3.11 -0.22 -15.73
CA TYR A 83 1.96 0.68 -15.82
C TYR A 83 2.38 2.10 -15.50
N VAL A 84 1.87 3.08 -16.23
CA VAL A 84 2.00 4.49 -15.84
C VAL A 84 0.79 4.90 -15.01
N ALA A 85 1.07 5.47 -13.85
CA ALA A 85 0.07 5.99 -12.94
C ALA A 85 -0.31 7.43 -13.30
N HIS A 86 -1.60 7.67 -13.46
CA HIS A 86 -2.17 8.99 -13.66
C HIS A 86 -3.29 9.23 -12.65
N PHE A 87 -3.20 10.36 -11.94
CA PHE A 87 -4.23 10.80 -11.00
C PHE A 87 -5.02 11.96 -11.62
N PRO A 88 -6.17 11.70 -12.28
CA PRO A 88 -7.03 12.79 -12.79
C PRO A 88 -7.58 13.69 -11.67
N ASP A 89 -7.69 13.16 -10.45
CA ASP A 89 -8.16 13.86 -9.25
C ASP A 89 -7.56 13.21 -7.99
N ALA A 90 -7.73 13.85 -6.83
CA ALA A 90 -7.14 13.40 -5.56
C ALA A 90 -7.71 12.07 -5.03
N SER A 91 -8.75 11.51 -5.66
CA SER A 91 -9.43 10.29 -5.22
C SER A 91 -9.39 9.16 -6.24
N THR A 92 -8.86 9.40 -7.44
CA THR A 92 -8.92 8.46 -8.55
C THR A 92 -7.52 8.18 -9.05
N LEU A 93 -7.10 6.92 -8.99
CA LEU A 93 -5.90 6.42 -9.66
C LEU A 93 -6.32 5.70 -10.94
N ARG A 94 -5.78 6.13 -12.08
CA ARG A 94 -5.92 5.45 -13.37
C ARG A 94 -4.56 4.92 -13.79
N MET A 95 -4.49 3.63 -14.08
CA MET A 95 -3.27 2.97 -14.57
C MET A 95 -3.45 2.61 -16.04
N SER A 96 -2.42 2.85 -16.84
CA SER A 96 -2.41 2.50 -18.27
C SER A 96 -1.13 1.74 -18.63
N SER A 97 -1.28 0.68 -19.42
CA SER A 97 -0.19 -0.12 -19.99
C SER A 97 0.35 0.45 -21.30
N ASP A 98 -0.25 1.54 -21.81
CA ASP A 98 0.03 2.12 -23.12
C ASP A 98 0.82 3.43 -22.98
N ILE A 99 2.11 3.29 -22.68
CA ILE A 99 3.02 4.37 -22.28
C ILE A 99 3.21 5.39 -23.43
N GLU A 100 3.37 4.91 -24.67
CA GLU A 100 3.53 5.76 -25.86
C GLU A 100 2.31 6.66 -26.12
N ALA A 101 1.09 6.11 -25.97
CA ALA A 101 -0.14 6.89 -26.15
C ALA A 101 -0.36 7.94 -25.04
N TYR A 102 0.21 7.70 -23.85
CA TYR A 102 0.14 8.65 -22.73
C TYR A 102 1.10 9.83 -22.93
N GLU A 103 2.35 9.59 -23.32
CA GLU A 103 3.34 10.65 -23.57
C GLU A 103 2.94 11.60 -24.70
N ALA A 104 2.27 11.08 -25.73
CA ALA A 104 1.74 11.89 -26.83
C ALA A 104 0.66 12.89 -26.36
N GLN A 105 -0.21 12.49 -25.42
CA GLN A 105 -1.28 13.34 -24.88
C GLN A 105 -0.75 14.40 -23.92
N VAL A 106 0.23 14.08 -23.08
CA VAL A 106 0.87 15.06 -22.17
C VAL A 106 1.52 16.20 -22.97
N THR A 107 2.21 15.88 -24.06
CA THR A 107 2.85 16.87 -24.94
C THR A 107 1.83 17.81 -25.60
N GLU A 108 0.65 17.31 -25.95
CA GLU A 108 -0.43 18.12 -26.51
C GLU A 108 -1.05 19.07 -25.48
N ILE A 109 -1.27 18.59 -24.26
CA ILE A 109 -1.83 19.37 -23.14
C ILE A 109 -0.87 20.48 -22.70
N GLU A 110 0.44 20.22 -22.64
CA GLU A 110 1.44 21.25 -22.33
C GLU A 110 1.46 22.36 -23.39
N ARG A 111 1.36 21.99 -24.67
CA ARG A 111 1.32 22.96 -25.78
C ARG A 111 0.08 23.84 -25.71
N PHE A 112 -1.09 23.29 -25.37
CA PHE A 112 -2.32 24.06 -25.18
C PHE A 112 -2.24 25.04 -23.98
N ASN A 113 -1.69 24.59 -22.86
CA ASN A 113 -1.49 25.43 -21.67
C ASN A 113 -0.48 26.57 -21.90
N GLN A 114 0.58 26.33 -22.68
CA GLN A 114 1.55 27.36 -23.05
C GLN A 114 0.90 28.49 -23.86
N TYR A 115 0.01 28.18 -24.80
CA TYR A 115 -0.70 29.20 -25.57
C TYR A 115 -1.69 30.00 -24.71
N SER A 116 -2.40 29.34 -23.79
CA SER A 116 -3.36 30.00 -22.89
C SER A 116 -2.67 30.92 -21.86
N SER A 117 -1.54 30.48 -21.29
CA SER A 117 -0.72 31.30 -20.38
C SER A 117 -0.04 32.49 -21.08
N GLY A 118 0.38 32.32 -22.34
CA GLY A 118 0.90 33.42 -23.17
C GLY A 118 -0.17 34.47 -23.47
N LEU A 119 -1.35 34.04 -23.93
CA LEU A 119 -2.45 34.93 -24.29
C LEU A 119 -2.98 35.73 -23.08
N SER A 120 -3.14 35.08 -21.93
CA SER A 120 -3.57 35.75 -20.69
C SER A 120 -2.57 36.83 -20.23
N ARG A 121 -1.27 36.57 -20.31
CA ARG A 121 -0.23 37.58 -19.98
C ARG A 121 -0.29 38.78 -20.93
N VAL A 122 -0.43 38.57 -22.23
CA VAL A 122 -0.54 39.65 -23.23
C VAL A 122 -1.81 40.48 -23.01
N LEU A 123 -2.93 39.83 -22.69
CA LEU A 123 -4.18 40.51 -22.38
C LEU A 123 -4.06 41.41 -21.15
N VAL A 124 -3.47 40.91 -20.07
CA VAL A 124 -3.21 41.70 -18.85
C VAL A 124 -2.33 42.90 -19.14
N LEU A 125 -1.22 42.71 -19.86
CA LEU A 125 -0.31 43.81 -20.23
C LEU A 125 -1.00 44.87 -21.11
N SER A 126 -1.87 44.44 -22.02
CA SER A 126 -2.62 45.34 -22.91
C SER A 126 -3.64 46.19 -22.14
N VAL A 127 -4.35 45.58 -21.20
CA VAL A 127 -5.31 46.29 -20.32
C VAL A 127 -4.58 47.28 -19.41
N LEU A 128 -3.49 46.85 -18.76
CA LEU A 128 -2.68 47.72 -17.91
C LEU A 128 -2.09 48.91 -18.68
N SER A 129 -1.58 48.66 -19.89
CA SER A 129 -1.05 49.72 -20.76
C SER A 129 -2.14 50.72 -21.16
N SER A 130 -3.34 50.23 -21.46
CA SER A 130 -4.49 51.08 -21.81
C SER A 130 -4.90 51.97 -20.63
N ILE A 131 -4.94 51.42 -19.41
CA ILE A 131 -5.23 52.19 -18.18
C ILE A 131 -4.14 53.22 -17.91
N MET A 132 -2.87 52.85 -18.08
CA MET A 132 -1.74 53.76 -17.90
C MET A 132 -1.79 54.94 -18.89
N LEU A 133 -2.09 54.66 -20.16
CA LEU A 133 -2.25 55.69 -21.20
C LEU A 133 -3.45 56.61 -20.90
N ALA A 134 -4.58 56.04 -20.47
CA ALA A 134 -5.72 56.82 -20.02
C ALA A 134 -5.35 57.69 -18.82
N GLY A 135 -4.67 57.13 -17.81
CA GLY A 135 -4.20 57.86 -16.63
C GLY A 135 -3.29 59.03 -17.01
N MET A 136 -2.34 58.83 -17.93
CA MET A 136 -1.48 59.90 -18.44
C MET A 136 -2.28 60.97 -19.20
N ALA A 137 -3.29 60.59 -19.98
CA ALA A 137 -4.12 61.54 -20.72
C ALA A 137 -4.92 62.47 -19.78
N PHE A 138 -5.22 62.02 -18.56
CA PHE A 138 -5.91 62.81 -17.54
C PHE A 138 -4.97 63.47 -16.52
N ILE A 139 -3.63 63.38 -16.68
CA ILE A 139 -2.70 64.20 -15.89
C ILE A 139 -2.90 65.66 -16.33
N PRO A 140 -3.40 66.56 -15.46
CA PRO A 140 -3.58 67.95 -15.84
C PRO A 140 -2.23 68.56 -16.16
N SER A 141 -2.07 69.04 -17.40
CA SER A 141 -0.89 69.82 -17.78
C SER A 141 -0.91 71.12 -16.99
N ARG A 142 -0.14 71.14 -15.90
CA ARG A 142 0.20 72.37 -15.18
C ARG A 142 0.99 73.28 -16.12
N TYR A 143 0.28 74.18 -16.80
CA TYR A 143 0.81 75.50 -17.15
C TYR A 143 0.93 76.35 -15.88
#